data_AF-A0A9X2JN07-F1
#
_entry.id   AF-A0A9X2JN07-F1
#
_cell.length_a   1.000
_cell.length_b   1.000
_cell.length_c   1.000
_cell.angle_alpha   90.00
_cell.angle_beta   90.00
_cell.angle_gamma   90.00
#
_symmetry.space_group_name_H-M   'P 1'
#
loop_
_entity.id
_entity.type
_entity.pdbx_description
1 polymer ?
#
loop_
_entity_poly.entity_id
_entity_poly.type
_entity_poly.pdbx_seq_one_letter_code
_entity_poly.pdbx_strand_id
1 'polypeptide(L)'
;MPLHLTPREVDTFIGFLDDGFCICEIITDAAGRPVDYRFLQMNPQFEEMTGLHGARGRTALEMVPDLEPVWIETYGRIALEGQPQRFQQSSEAMGRHFDVYAAPIEPYGRFAIQFRDITATKQIEVEREAALAEAQHLLAELNHRVMNSLGTISSIIAMESRVREEGEGRQALRRIHARVQAVANLYRRLNASGSIDTVCSRDYLVQITEGLAASIGREDIRIEARITPMRLSTRIAVPLGLIVNELVTNSLKYAFAENVSGTVTVTLDHDTPGGLRLEVRDDGQGLDPRPRSDSGIGQKLVRAFATQLGGDPVIDSGPGGTVVRLRFPNA
;
A
#
# COMPACT_ATOMS: atom_id res chain seq x y z
N MET A 1 -28.95 28.86 -26.20
CA MET A 1 -29.72 28.66 -27.45
C MET A 1 -29.95 27.16 -27.57
N PRO A 2 -31.20 26.67 -27.63
CA PRO A 2 -31.43 25.25 -27.86
C PRO A 2 -30.82 24.86 -29.21
N LEU A 3 -30.08 23.75 -29.23
CA LEU A 3 -29.56 23.19 -30.48
C LEU A 3 -30.77 22.72 -31.31
N HIS A 4 -30.86 23.10 -32.58
CA HIS A 4 -31.92 22.67 -33.48
C HIS A 4 -31.28 21.81 -34.55
N LEU A 5 -31.37 20.49 -34.36
CA LEU A 5 -30.90 19.50 -35.32
C LEU A 5 -32.07 19.06 -36.21
N THR A 6 -31.79 18.90 -37.50
CA THR A 6 -32.69 18.22 -38.43
C THR A 6 -32.77 16.73 -38.10
N PRO A 7 -33.85 16.01 -38.51
CA PRO A 7 -33.96 14.57 -38.28
C PRO A 7 -32.74 13.77 -38.77
N ARG A 8 -32.16 14.17 -39.91
CA ARG A 8 -30.98 13.53 -40.48
C ARG A 8 -29.71 13.78 -39.66
N GLU A 9 -29.57 14.96 -39.06
CA GLU A 9 -28.45 15.26 -38.16
C GLU A 9 -28.58 14.52 -36.83
N VAL A 10 -29.81 14.34 -36.32
CA VAL A 10 -30.09 13.52 -35.12
C VAL A 10 -29.74 12.05 -35.37
N ASP A 11 -30.19 11.47 -36.49
CA ASP A 11 -29.86 10.08 -36.85
C ASP A 11 -28.34 9.89 -37.01
N THR A 12 -27.68 10.85 -37.64
CA THR A 12 -26.22 10.84 -37.81
C THR A 12 -25.52 10.92 -36.45
N PHE A 13 -25.94 11.85 -35.57
CA PHE A 13 -25.37 12.03 -34.24
C PHE A 13 -25.51 10.77 -33.38
N ILE A 14 -26.71 10.19 -33.33
CA ILE A 14 -27.01 8.99 -32.55
C ILE A 14 -26.23 7.77 -33.08
N GLY A 15 -25.97 7.71 -34.39
CA GLY A 15 -25.15 6.68 -35.02
C GLY A 15 -23.64 6.78 -34.76
N PHE A 16 -23.15 7.93 -34.28
CA PHE A 16 -21.74 8.12 -33.88
C PHE A 16 -21.51 7.93 -32.38
N LEU A 17 -22.56 7.71 -31.60
CA LEU A 17 -22.40 7.45 -30.18
C LEU A 17 -21.86 6.02 -29.99
N ASP A 18 -20.79 5.91 -29.21
CA ASP A 18 -20.24 4.61 -28.79
C ASP A 18 -21.18 3.89 -27.81
N ASP A 19 -22.23 4.55 -27.31
CA ASP A 19 -23.22 3.98 -26.41
C ASP A 19 -24.41 3.41 -27.18
N GLY A 20 -24.97 2.32 -26.67
CA GLY A 20 -26.27 1.82 -27.11
C GLY A 20 -27.36 2.81 -26.72
N PHE A 21 -28.25 3.13 -27.65
CA PHE A 21 -29.37 4.01 -27.42
C PHE A 21 -30.66 3.37 -27.94
N CYS A 22 -31.72 3.41 -27.14
CA CYS A 22 -33.06 3.05 -27.60
C CYS A 22 -34.16 3.87 -26.92
N ILE A 23 -35.28 4.01 -27.62
CA ILE A 23 -36.52 4.56 -27.12
C ILE A 23 -37.51 3.43 -27.01
N CYS A 24 -38.16 3.32 -25.86
CA CYS A 24 -39.11 2.27 -25.54
C CYS A 24 -40.43 2.85 -25.01
N GLU A 25 -41.46 2.02 -25.03
CA GLU A 25 -42.78 2.28 -24.46
C GLU A 25 -43.12 1.19 -23.46
N ILE A 26 -43.50 1.58 -22.24
CA ILE A 26 -43.84 0.63 -21.18
C ILE A 26 -45.21 -0.02 -21.47
N ILE A 27 -45.32 -1.32 -21.19
CA ILE A 27 -46.57 -2.07 -21.26
C ILE A 27 -46.99 -2.41 -19.83
N THR A 28 -48.23 -2.07 -19.48
CA THR A 28 -48.80 -2.32 -18.16
C THR A 28 -49.94 -3.34 -18.20
N ASP A 29 -50.16 -4.01 -17.06
CA ASP A 29 -51.37 -4.80 -16.85
C ASP A 29 -52.59 -3.91 -16.56
N ALA A 30 -53.76 -4.53 -16.39
CA ALA A 30 -55.01 -3.82 -16.07
C ALA A 30 -54.97 -3.05 -14.73
N ALA A 31 -54.03 -3.36 -13.84
CA ALA A 31 -53.81 -2.67 -12.58
C ALA A 31 -52.77 -1.54 -12.69
N GLY A 32 -52.22 -1.29 -13.89
CA GLY A 32 -51.21 -0.27 -14.13
C GLY A 32 -49.79 -0.69 -13.76
N ARG A 33 -49.54 -1.99 -13.48
CA ARG A 33 -48.20 -2.48 -13.15
C ARG A 33 -47.40 -2.78 -14.42
N PRO A 34 -46.12 -2.39 -14.50
CA PRO A 34 -45.28 -2.69 -15.66
C PRO A 34 -45.07 -4.21 -15.78
N VAL A 35 -45.33 -4.75 -16.97
CA VAL A 35 -45.20 -6.19 -17.26
C VAL A 35 -44.27 -6.50 -18.43
N ASP A 36 -44.01 -5.51 -19.30
CA ASP A 36 -43.08 -5.62 -20.42
C ASP A 36 -42.79 -4.20 -20.97
N TYR A 37 -41.93 -4.06 -21.98
CA TYR A 37 -41.77 -2.83 -22.75
C TYR A 37 -41.51 -3.14 -24.22
N ARG A 38 -41.87 -2.20 -25.10
CA ARG A 38 -41.71 -2.32 -26.56
C ARG A 38 -40.62 -1.40 -27.07
N PHE A 39 -39.73 -1.92 -27.92
CA PHE A 39 -38.71 -1.10 -28.57
C PHE A 39 -39.32 -0.30 -29.74
N LEU A 40 -39.12 1.02 -29.74
CA LEU A 40 -39.64 1.91 -30.78
C LEU A 40 -38.56 2.36 -31.75
N GLN A 41 -37.42 2.80 -31.23
CA GLN A 41 -36.26 3.28 -31.98
C GLN A 41 -34.97 2.87 -31.29
N MET A 42 -33.91 2.64 -32.06
CA MET A 42 -32.61 2.20 -31.56
C MET A 42 -31.51 2.66 -32.53
N ASN A 43 -30.30 2.83 -32.01
CA ASN A 43 -29.11 3.08 -32.81
C ASN A 43 -28.40 1.77 -33.20
N PRO A 44 -27.42 1.79 -34.13
CA PRO A 44 -26.67 0.59 -34.49
C PRO A 44 -25.94 -0.07 -33.31
N GLN A 45 -25.37 0.73 -32.39
CA GLN A 45 -24.69 0.23 -31.19
C GLN A 45 -25.62 -0.61 -30.29
N PHE A 46 -26.92 -0.35 -30.27
CA PHE A 46 -27.88 -1.20 -29.56
C PHE A 46 -27.79 -2.66 -30.02
N GLU A 47 -27.81 -2.90 -31.33
CA GLU A 47 -27.75 -4.27 -31.87
C GLU A 47 -26.37 -4.90 -31.62
N GLU A 48 -25.29 -4.14 -31.76
CA GLU A 48 -23.92 -4.63 -31.52
C GLU A 48 -23.69 -5.02 -30.05
N MET A 49 -24.22 -4.23 -29.10
CA MET A 49 -24.06 -4.48 -27.66
C MET A 49 -25.01 -5.53 -27.12
N THR A 50 -26.23 -5.64 -27.64
CA THR A 50 -27.24 -6.55 -27.09
C THR A 50 -27.39 -7.83 -27.90
N GLY A 51 -26.97 -7.85 -29.17
CA GLY A 51 -27.25 -8.93 -30.12
C GLY A 51 -28.71 -8.99 -30.58
N LEU A 52 -29.55 -8.04 -30.16
CA LEU A 52 -30.98 -8.03 -30.43
C LEU A 52 -31.28 -7.40 -31.80
N HIS A 53 -31.15 -8.20 -32.86
CA HIS A 53 -31.46 -7.75 -34.21
C HIS A 53 -32.96 -7.60 -34.46
N GLY A 54 -33.35 -6.51 -35.13
CA GLY A 54 -34.74 -6.31 -35.53
C GLY A 54 -35.70 -6.12 -34.35
N ALA A 55 -35.23 -5.50 -33.27
CA ALA A 55 -36.01 -5.30 -32.05
C ALA A 55 -37.20 -4.35 -32.24
N ARG A 56 -37.18 -3.48 -33.26
CA ARG A 56 -38.22 -2.47 -33.50
C ARG A 56 -39.62 -3.09 -33.60
N GLY A 57 -40.50 -2.64 -32.71
CA GLY A 57 -41.90 -3.07 -32.63
C GLY A 57 -42.14 -4.31 -31.77
N ARG A 58 -41.09 -5.05 -31.41
CA ARG A 58 -41.14 -6.24 -30.56
C ARG A 58 -41.01 -5.87 -29.09
N THR A 59 -41.45 -6.76 -28.21
CA THR A 59 -41.32 -6.55 -26.76
C THR A 59 -40.02 -7.12 -26.20
N ALA A 60 -39.63 -6.69 -25.00
CA ALA A 60 -38.42 -7.15 -24.35
C ALA A 60 -38.48 -8.65 -24.07
N LEU A 61 -39.62 -9.15 -23.56
CA LEU A 61 -39.82 -10.57 -23.28
C LEU A 61 -39.95 -11.43 -24.56
N GLU A 62 -40.42 -10.87 -25.67
CA GLU A 62 -40.40 -11.58 -26.97
C GLU A 62 -38.97 -11.78 -27.52
N MET A 63 -38.08 -10.84 -27.20
CA MET A 63 -36.69 -10.84 -27.65
C MET A 63 -35.79 -11.62 -26.70
N VAL A 64 -36.04 -11.50 -25.39
CA VAL A 64 -35.28 -12.10 -24.29
C VAL A 64 -36.28 -12.71 -23.31
N PRO A 65 -36.71 -13.97 -23.52
CA PRO A 65 -37.73 -14.61 -22.68
C PRO A 65 -37.35 -14.71 -21.20
N ASP A 66 -36.06 -14.89 -20.91
CA ASP A 66 -35.52 -15.01 -19.56
C ASP A 66 -35.01 -13.67 -18.99
N LEU A 67 -35.50 -12.54 -19.52
CA LEU A 67 -35.09 -11.21 -19.06
C LEU A 67 -35.40 -11.02 -17.57
N GLU A 68 -34.45 -10.44 -16.83
CA GLU A 68 -34.61 -10.25 -15.40
C GLU A 68 -35.71 -9.22 -15.08
N PRO A 69 -36.66 -9.51 -14.17
CA PRO A 69 -37.80 -8.63 -13.88
C PRO A 69 -37.40 -7.20 -13.49
N VAL A 70 -36.24 -7.05 -12.85
CA VAL A 70 -35.65 -5.78 -12.43
C VAL A 70 -35.53 -4.75 -13.57
N TRP A 71 -35.33 -5.18 -14.81
CA TRP A 71 -35.28 -4.27 -15.97
C TRP A 71 -36.64 -3.63 -16.23
N ILE A 72 -37.68 -4.46 -16.28
CA ILE A 72 -39.07 -4.04 -16.53
C ILE A 72 -39.57 -3.16 -15.38
N GLU A 73 -39.30 -3.55 -14.13
CA GLU A 73 -39.66 -2.77 -12.94
C GLU A 73 -38.96 -1.40 -12.92
N THR A 74 -37.66 -1.38 -13.19
CA THR A 74 -36.87 -0.14 -13.17
C THR A 74 -37.33 0.82 -14.26
N TYR A 75 -37.49 0.34 -15.50
CA TYR A 75 -37.94 1.18 -16.60
C TYR A 75 -39.40 1.59 -16.45
N GLY A 76 -40.26 0.70 -15.93
CA GLY A 76 -41.64 1.02 -15.61
C GLY A 76 -41.75 2.17 -14.61
N ARG A 77 -40.95 2.13 -13.55
CA ARG A 77 -40.84 3.24 -12.61
C ARG A 77 -40.41 4.54 -13.29
N ILE A 78 -39.36 4.51 -14.11
CA ILE A 78 -38.84 5.70 -14.80
C ILE A 78 -39.90 6.29 -15.73
N ALA A 79 -40.58 5.45 -16.52
CA ALA A 79 -41.59 5.86 -17.49
C ALA A 79 -42.88 6.38 -16.84
N LEU A 80 -43.28 5.80 -15.70
CA LEU A 80 -44.56 6.10 -15.05
C LEU A 80 -44.45 7.18 -13.95
N GLU A 81 -43.34 7.24 -13.23
CA GLU A 81 -43.09 8.21 -12.14
C GLU A 81 -42.33 9.46 -12.62
N GLY A 82 -41.67 9.40 -13.77
CA GLY A 82 -41.10 10.57 -14.45
C GLY A 82 -39.74 11.05 -13.93
N GLN A 83 -39.00 10.22 -13.19
CA GLN A 83 -37.65 10.57 -12.70
C GLN A 83 -36.57 9.83 -13.50
N PRO A 84 -35.58 10.54 -14.08
CA PRO A 84 -34.44 9.89 -14.74
C PRO A 84 -33.53 9.19 -13.73
N GLN A 85 -32.90 8.09 -14.13
CA GLN A 85 -32.04 7.29 -13.27
C GLN A 85 -30.82 6.77 -14.02
N ARG A 86 -29.65 6.77 -13.34
CA ARG A 86 -28.46 6.02 -13.74
C ARG A 86 -28.23 4.84 -12.81
N PHE A 87 -27.90 3.67 -13.35
CA PHE A 87 -27.65 2.47 -12.58
C PHE A 87 -26.75 1.50 -13.35
N GLN A 88 -26.02 0.65 -12.63
CA GLN A 88 -25.28 -0.46 -13.20
C GLN A 88 -26.01 -1.76 -12.89
N GLN A 89 -26.19 -2.61 -13.89
CA GLN A 89 -26.92 -3.86 -13.72
C GLN A 89 -26.41 -4.96 -14.65
N SER A 90 -26.34 -6.17 -14.11
CA SER A 90 -26.00 -7.38 -14.87
C SER A 90 -27.24 -7.96 -15.53
N SER A 91 -27.10 -8.42 -16.76
CA SER A 91 -28.06 -9.33 -17.38
C SER A 91 -27.39 -10.69 -17.56
N GLU A 92 -27.85 -11.67 -16.80
CA GLU A 92 -27.48 -13.07 -16.93
C GLU A 92 -27.95 -13.61 -18.28
N ALA A 93 -29.14 -13.22 -18.72
CA ALA A 93 -29.70 -13.62 -20.02
C ALA A 93 -28.79 -13.19 -21.20
N MET A 94 -28.10 -12.06 -21.07
CA MET A 94 -27.15 -11.56 -22.09
C MET A 94 -25.68 -11.87 -21.76
N GLY A 95 -25.38 -12.38 -20.56
CA GLY A 95 -24.01 -12.58 -20.07
C GLY A 95 -23.18 -11.29 -20.02
N ARG A 96 -23.81 -10.14 -19.74
CA ARG A 96 -23.18 -8.81 -19.82
C ARG A 96 -23.53 -7.93 -18.61
N HIS A 97 -22.66 -6.98 -18.33
CA HIS A 97 -22.89 -5.90 -17.37
C HIS A 97 -23.10 -4.57 -18.11
N PHE A 98 -24.16 -3.85 -17.76
CA PHE A 98 -24.47 -2.57 -18.37
C PHE A 98 -24.41 -1.42 -17.37
N ASP A 99 -23.84 -0.29 -17.77
CA ASP A 99 -24.06 1.02 -17.16
C ASP A 99 -25.14 1.73 -17.95
N VAL A 100 -26.26 2.03 -17.31
CA VAL A 100 -27.50 2.46 -17.96
C VAL A 100 -27.91 3.80 -17.40
N TYR A 101 -28.23 4.72 -18.30
CA TYR A 101 -28.96 5.94 -18.00
C TYR A 101 -30.30 5.90 -18.72
N ALA A 102 -31.40 6.02 -17.98
CA ALA A 102 -32.73 6.05 -18.56
C ALA A 102 -33.52 7.26 -18.06
N ALA A 103 -34.32 7.85 -18.95
CA ALA A 103 -35.11 9.04 -18.68
C ALA A 103 -36.49 8.93 -19.33
N PRO A 104 -37.56 9.44 -18.68
CA PRO A 104 -38.86 9.53 -19.31
C PRO A 104 -38.84 10.50 -20.50
N ILE A 105 -39.67 10.23 -21.50
CA ILE A 105 -39.90 11.12 -22.64
C ILE A 105 -41.39 11.18 -22.98
N GLU A 106 -41.80 12.20 -23.72
CA GLU A 106 -43.19 12.32 -24.20
C GLU A 106 -43.45 11.43 -25.44
N PRO A 107 -44.69 10.92 -25.63
CA PRO A 107 -45.82 10.95 -24.70
C PRO A 107 -45.61 10.07 -23.45
N TYR A 108 -46.37 10.36 -22.38
CA TYR A 108 -46.42 9.57 -21.14
C TYR A 108 -46.36 8.05 -21.39
N GLY A 109 -45.56 7.34 -20.58
CA GLY A 109 -45.30 5.91 -20.72
C GLY A 109 -44.10 5.58 -21.63
N ARG A 110 -43.45 6.57 -22.24
CA ARG A 110 -42.21 6.37 -23.00
C ARG A 110 -40.97 6.79 -22.23
N PHE A 111 -39.87 6.16 -22.59
CA PHE A 111 -38.57 6.42 -21.99
C PHE A 111 -37.46 6.20 -23.01
N ALA A 112 -36.37 6.95 -22.85
CA ALA A 112 -35.13 6.76 -23.58
C ALA A 112 -34.12 6.07 -22.67
N ILE A 113 -33.31 5.19 -23.25
CA ILE A 113 -32.24 4.44 -22.60
C ILE A 113 -30.96 4.72 -23.36
N GLN A 114 -29.93 5.12 -22.64
CA GLN A 114 -28.54 5.10 -23.07
C GLN A 114 -27.82 4.07 -22.21
N PHE A 115 -27.02 3.19 -22.80
CA PHE A 115 -26.29 2.18 -22.05
C PHE A 115 -24.94 1.84 -22.68
N ARG A 116 -24.05 1.33 -21.84
CA ARG A 116 -22.73 0.85 -22.25
C ARG A 116 -22.47 -0.52 -21.65
N ASP A 117 -21.91 -1.41 -22.45
CA ASP A 117 -21.35 -2.66 -21.96
C ASP A 117 -20.06 -2.38 -21.15
N ILE A 118 -20.09 -2.69 -19.86
CA ILE A 118 -18.97 -2.52 -18.93
C ILE A 118 -18.38 -3.88 -18.49
N THR A 119 -18.71 -4.97 -19.18
CA THR A 119 -18.30 -6.34 -18.83
C THR A 119 -16.79 -6.47 -18.79
N ALA A 120 -16.09 -5.99 -19.83
CA ALA A 120 -14.63 -6.05 -19.90
C ALA A 120 -13.97 -5.24 -18.75
N THR A 121 -14.51 -4.06 -18.43
CA THR A 121 -14.02 -3.24 -17.32
C THR A 121 -14.20 -3.96 -15.98
N LYS A 122 -15.39 -4.52 -15.72
CA LYS A 122 -15.68 -5.30 -14.50
C LYS A 122 -14.76 -6.51 -14.37
N GLN A 123 -14.51 -7.22 -15.48
CA GLN A 123 -13.62 -8.39 -15.48
C GLN A 123 -12.17 -8.00 -15.14
N ILE A 124 -11.66 -6.91 -15.72
CA ILE A 124 -10.33 -6.38 -15.41
C ILE A 124 -10.25 -5.93 -13.94
N GLU A 125 -11.29 -5.30 -13.41
CA GLU A 125 -11.35 -4.93 -11.99
C GLU A 125 -11.25 -6.16 -11.08
N VAL A 126 -12.03 -7.20 -11.36
CA VAL A 126 -12.01 -8.47 -10.60
C VAL A 126 -10.65 -9.16 -10.69
N GLU A 127 -10.06 -9.26 -11.88
CA GLU A 127 -8.73 -9.86 -12.08
C GLU A 127 -7.64 -9.08 -11.35
N ARG A 128 -7.72 -7.75 -11.37
CA ARG A 128 -6.79 -6.88 -10.65
C ARG A 128 -6.91 -7.07 -9.15
N GLU A 129 -8.13 -7.12 -8.61
CA GLU A 129 -8.37 -7.35 -7.19
C GLU A 129 -7.86 -8.73 -6.75
N ALA A 130 -8.11 -9.77 -7.55
CA ALA A 130 -7.59 -11.12 -7.30
C ALA A 130 -6.06 -11.15 -7.30
N ALA A 131 -5.41 -10.53 -8.29
CA ALA A 131 -3.95 -10.44 -8.38
C ALA A 131 -3.34 -9.66 -7.20
N LEU A 132 -3.99 -8.59 -6.75
CA LEU A 132 -3.57 -7.83 -5.57
C LEU A 132 -3.66 -8.67 -4.30
N ALA A 133 -4.76 -9.42 -4.12
CA ALA A 133 -4.93 -10.30 -2.97
C ALA A 133 -3.89 -11.43 -2.96
N GLU A 134 -3.59 -12.04 -4.12
CA GLU A 134 -2.55 -13.06 -4.26
C GLU A 134 -1.16 -12.50 -3.93
N ALA A 135 -0.82 -11.33 -4.45
CA ALA A 135 0.45 -10.67 -4.15
C ALA A 135 0.61 -10.39 -2.64
N GLN A 136 -0.45 -9.91 -1.98
CA GLN A 136 -0.45 -9.69 -0.52
C GLN A 136 -0.25 -11.00 0.26
N HIS A 137 -0.92 -12.07 -0.15
CA HIS A 137 -0.76 -13.39 0.46
C HIS A 137 0.68 -13.92 0.33
N LEU A 138 1.27 -13.83 -0.88
CA LEU A 138 2.65 -14.23 -1.13
C LEU A 138 3.65 -13.43 -0.29
N LEU A 139 3.44 -12.12 -0.14
CA LEU A 139 4.28 -11.27 0.70
C LEU A 139 4.19 -11.67 2.18
N ALA A 140 3.00 -11.98 2.69
CA ALA A 140 2.84 -12.47 4.05
C ALA A 140 3.60 -13.79 4.26
N GLU A 141 3.48 -14.73 3.32
CA GLU A 141 4.20 -16.01 3.36
C GLU A 141 5.73 -15.81 3.33
N LEU A 142 6.23 -14.91 2.49
CA LEU A 142 7.65 -14.56 2.44
C LEU A 142 8.12 -13.96 3.78
N ASN A 143 7.36 -13.03 4.35
CA ASN A 143 7.67 -12.43 5.65
C ASN A 143 7.74 -13.50 6.75
N HIS A 144 6.79 -14.44 6.77
CA HIS A 144 6.81 -15.59 7.68
C HIS A 144 8.07 -16.46 7.48
N ARG A 145 8.46 -16.76 6.24
CA ARG A 145 9.67 -17.54 5.94
C ARG A 145 10.96 -16.84 6.35
N VAL A 146 11.06 -15.53 6.14
CA VAL A 146 12.20 -14.73 6.59
C VAL A 146 12.30 -14.81 8.11
N MET A 147 11.18 -14.65 8.82
CA MET A 147 11.16 -14.75 10.28
C MET A 147 11.51 -16.14 10.79
N ASN A 148 11.02 -17.19 10.15
CA ASN A 148 11.38 -18.57 10.48
C ASN A 148 12.89 -18.79 10.29
N SER A 149 13.45 -18.32 9.18
CA SER A 149 14.88 -18.45 8.87
C SER A 149 15.76 -17.70 9.88
N LEU A 150 15.40 -16.46 10.23
CA LEU A 150 16.10 -15.69 11.27
C LEU A 150 16.00 -16.38 12.62
N GLY A 151 14.85 -16.97 12.95
CA GLY A 151 14.65 -17.79 14.15
C GLY A 151 15.60 -19.00 14.19
N THR A 152 15.65 -19.78 13.12
CA THR A 152 16.53 -20.95 13.01
C THR A 152 18.01 -20.56 13.12
N ILE A 153 18.45 -19.51 12.42
CA ILE A 153 19.81 -18.99 12.50
C ILE A 153 20.13 -18.56 13.94
N SER A 154 19.21 -17.84 14.59
CA SER A 154 19.36 -17.43 16.00
C SER A 154 19.52 -18.64 16.92
N SER A 155 18.70 -19.68 16.75
CA SER A 155 18.79 -20.91 17.56
C SER A 155 20.12 -21.64 17.37
N ILE A 156 20.62 -21.76 16.14
CA ILE A 156 21.91 -22.40 15.86
C ILE A 156 23.04 -21.63 16.54
N ILE A 157 23.09 -20.30 16.38
CA ILE A 157 24.14 -19.48 17.02
C ILE A 157 24.07 -19.59 18.54
N ALA A 158 22.86 -19.60 19.13
CA ALA A 158 22.68 -19.77 20.56
C ALA A 158 23.17 -21.14 21.06
N MET A 159 22.91 -22.22 20.31
CA MET A 159 23.37 -23.58 20.62
C MET A 159 24.90 -23.67 20.53
N GLU A 160 25.49 -23.22 19.41
CA GLU A 160 26.94 -23.16 19.20
C GLU A 160 27.63 -22.32 20.29
N SER A 161 27.00 -21.21 20.68
CA SER A 161 27.50 -20.38 21.77
C SER A 161 27.50 -21.13 23.10
N ARG A 162 26.51 -21.99 23.38
CA ARG A 162 26.37 -22.69 24.67
C ARG A 162 27.38 -23.82 24.84
N VAL A 163 27.78 -24.49 23.77
CA VAL A 163 28.69 -25.65 23.81
C VAL A 163 30.17 -25.27 23.82
N ARG A 164 30.52 -24.01 23.49
CA ARG A 164 31.91 -23.54 23.56
C ARG A 164 32.32 -23.12 24.96
N GLU A 165 33.60 -23.28 25.29
CA GLU A 165 34.19 -22.73 26.53
C GLU A 165 34.10 -21.19 26.55
N GLU A 166 34.13 -20.61 27.75
CA GLU A 166 34.08 -19.16 27.93
C GLU A 166 35.39 -18.53 27.44
N GLY A 167 35.29 -17.61 26.48
CA GLY A 167 36.41 -17.01 25.78
C GLY A 167 35.95 -16.18 24.57
N GLU A 168 36.90 -15.66 23.79
CA GLU A 168 36.61 -14.76 22.66
C GLU A 168 35.62 -15.36 21.65
N GLY A 169 35.73 -16.66 21.35
CA GLY A 169 34.84 -17.34 20.41
C GLY A 169 33.38 -17.41 20.88
N ARG A 170 33.15 -17.64 22.18
CA ARG A 170 31.80 -17.64 22.78
C ARG A 170 31.22 -16.23 22.85
N GLN A 171 32.04 -15.24 23.17
CA GLN A 171 31.63 -13.83 23.15
C GLN A 171 31.28 -13.36 21.74
N ALA A 172 32.04 -13.78 20.72
CA ALA A 172 31.74 -13.50 19.32
C ALA A 172 30.37 -14.07 18.90
N LEU A 173 30.07 -15.33 19.25
CA LEU A 173 28.76 -15.94 18.95
C LEU A 173 27.61 -15.24 19.68
N ARG A 174 27.76 -14.87 20.96
CA ARG A 174 26.76 -14.07 21.69
C ARG A 174 26.49 -12.72 21.00
N ARG A 175 27.53 -12.07 20.46
CA ARG A 175 27.38 -10.83 19.68
C ARG A 175 26.61 -11.04 18.38
N ILE A 176 26.92 -12.10 17.63
CA ILE A 176 26.18 -12.44 16.40
C ILE A 176 24.72 -12.76 16.72
N HIS A 177 24.47 -13.52 17.79
CA HIS A 177 23.12 -13.84 18.24
C HIS A 177 22.31 -12.58 18.57
N ALA A 178 22.86 -11.68 19.38
CA ALA A 178 22.19 -10.43 19.74
C ALA A 178 21.87 -9.57 18.49
N ARG A 179 22.75 -9.57 17.48
CA ARG A 179 22.53 -8.87 16.22
C ARG A 179 21.43 -9.48 15.36
N VAL A 180 21.42 -10.81 15.21
CA VAL A 180 20.34 -11.52 14.49
C VAL A 180 18.99 -11.25 15.16
N GLN A 181 18.95 -11.24 16.50
CA GLN A 181 17.74 -10.89 17.23
C GLN A 181 17.32 -9.42 17.03
N ALA A 182 18.27 -8.48 17.00
CA ALA A 182 17.97 -7.08 16.70
C ALA A 182 17.37 -6.91 15.30
N VAL A 183 17.95 -7.55 14.28
CA VAL A 183 17.42 -7.57 12.90
C VAL A 183 16.02 -8.16 12.87
N ALA A 184 15.80 -9.31 13.52
CA ALA A 184 14.50 -9.98 13.56
C ALA A 184 13.42 -9.14 14.26
N ASN A 185 13.78 -8.46 15.35
CA ASN A 185 12.87 -7.57 16.07
C ASN A 185 12.48 -6.36 15.23
N LEU A 186 13.47 -5.76 14.57
CA LEU A 186 13.29 -4.62 13.68
C LEU A 186 12.44 -4.99 12.47
N TYR A 187 12.65 -6.15 11.86
CA TYR A 187 11.86 -6.65 10.74
C TYR A 187 10.40 -6.96 11.13
N ARG A 188 10.14 -7.55 12.31
CA ARG A 188 8.78 -7.74 12.82
C ARG A 188 8.04 -6.42 13.00
N ARG A 189 8.72 -5.39 13.53
CA ARG A 189 8.12 -4.07 13.77
C ARG A 189 7.77 -3.36 12.47
N LEU A 190 8.62 -3.46 11.45
CA LEU A 190 8.34 -2.93 10.11
C LEU A 190 7.10 -3.59 9.51
N ASN A 191 7.01 -4.92 9.54
CA ASN A 191 5.89 -5.66 8.97
C ASN A 191 4.57 -5.53 9.76
N ALA A 192 4.61 -5.23 11.06
CA ALA A 192 3.40 -5.02 11.87
C ALA A 192 2.66 -3.71 11.53
N SER A 193 3.33 -2.74 10.90
CA SER A 193 2.78 -1.41 10.59
C SER A 193 1.80 -1.38 9.41
N GLY A 194 1.61 -2.49 8.70
CA GLY A 194 0.65 -2.61 7.59
C GLY A 194 1.00 -1.83 6.30
N SER A 195 1.99 -0.93 6.33
CA SER A 195 2.58 -0.33 5.13
C SER A 195 3.76 -1.15 4.65
N ILE A 196 3.56 -1.90 3.56
CA ILE A 196 4.55 -2.85 3.02
C ILE A 196 5.80 -2.12 2.49
N ASP A 197 5.65 -0.88 1.99
CA ASP A 197 6.72 -0.21 1.26
C ASP A 197 7.44 0.88 2.06
N THR A 198 6.78 1.52 3.04
CA THR A 198 7.34 2.69 3.74
C THR A 198 6.94 2.77 5.21
N VAL A 199 7.79 3.38 6.03
CA VAL A 199 7.53 3.65 7.45
C VAL A 199 7.74 5.11 7.84
N CYS A 200 7.09 5.58 8.90
CA CYS A 200 7.36 6.87 9.50
C CYS A 200 8.72 6.82 10.24
N SER A 201 9.68 7.64 9.81
CA SER A 201 11.03 7.69 10.39
C SER A 201 11.04 7.93 11.89
N ARG A 202 10.18 8.83 12.37
CA ARG A 202 10.07 9.20 13.79
C ARG A 202 9.63 8.01 14.61
N ASP A 203 8.47 7.46 14.29
CA ASP A 203 7.89 6.36 15.05
C ASP A 203 8.86 5.18 15.08
N TYR A 204 9.45 4.86 13.93
CA TYR A 204 10.40 3.77 13.79
C TYR A 204 11.69 3.96 14.61
N LEU A 205 12.38 5.10 14.49
CA LEU A 205 13.65 5.32 15.19
C LEU A 205 13.47 5.56 16.68
N VAL A 206 12.40 6.24 17.10
CA VAL A 206 12.05 6.41 18.52
C VAL A 206 11.87 5.04 19.17
N GLN A 207 11.10 4.16 18.53
CA GLN A 207 10.83 2.83 19.05
C GLN A 207 12.09 1.95 19.15
N ILE A 208 13.08 2.14 18.25
CA ILE A 208 14.40 1.49 18.35
C ILE A 208 15.16 2.02 19.57
N THR A 209 15.25 3.35 19.72
CA THR A 209 15.99 3.96 20.83
C THR A 209 15.41 3.61 22.20
N GLU A 210 14.07 3.56 22.33
CA GLU A 210 13.39 3.14 23.55
C GLU A 210 13.66 1.68 23.89
N GLY A 211 13.62 0.79 22.88
CA GLY A 211 13.93 -0.62 23.07
C GLY A 211 15.37 -0.86 23.54
N LEU A 212 16.31 -0.03 23.09
CA LEU A 212 17.71 -0.10 23.51
C LEU A 212 17.92 0.39 24.94
N ALA A 213 17.28 1.51 25.32
CA ALA A 213 17.30 1.99 26.70
C ALA A 213 16.83 0.90 27.67
N ALA A 214 15.71 0.25 27.36
CA ALA A 214 15.14 -0.82 28.19
C ALA A 214 16.03 -2.07 28.27
N SER A 215 16.75 -2.42 27.20
CA SER A 215 17.57 -3.64 27.15
C SER A 215 18.88 -3.56 27.94
N ILE A 216 19.44 -2.36 28.11
CA ILE A 216 20.73 -2.18 28.80
C ILE A 216 20.54 -1.86 30.28
N GLY A 217 19.40 -1.28 30.67
CA GLY A 217 19.03 -1.08 32.08
C GLY A 217 19.87 -0.03 32.81
N ARG A 218 20.49 0.91 32.09
CA ARG A 218 21.23 2.05 32.65
C ARG A 218 20.33 3.27 32.74
N GLU A 219 19.84 3.58 33.94
CA GLU A 219 18.99 4.75 34.20
C GLU A 219 19.76 6.08 34.21
N ASP A 220 21.09 6.01 34.32
CA ASP A 220 21.99 7.16 34.38
C ASP A 220 22.34 7.73 33.00
N ILE A 221 22.03 7.02 31.91
CA ILE A 221 22.22 7.51 30.54
C ILE A 221 20.87 7.86 29.91
N ARG A 222 20.73 9.09 29.45
CA ARG A 222 19.55 9.54 28.68
C ARG A 222 19.76 9.30 27.19
N ILE A 223 18.74 8.78 26.51
CA ILE A 223 18.71 8.71 25.04
C ILE A 223 17.69 9.74 24.52
N GLU A 224 18.14 10.65 23.67
CA GLU A 224 17.31 11.68 23.04
C GLU A 224 17.17 11.42 21.54
N ALA A 225 15.95 11.26 21.05
CA ALA A 225 15.66 11.09 19.63
C ALA A 225 15.07 12.37 19.03
N ARG A 226 15.82 13.04 18.15
CA ARG A 226 15.46 14.27 17.43
C ARG A 226 15.22 13.95 15.96
N ILE A 227 14.04 13.40 15.66
CA ILE A 227 13.73 12.83 14.35
C ILE A 227 12.69 13.67 13.61
N THR A 228 13.08 14.23 12.45
CA THR A 228 12.16 14.86 11.51
C THR A 228 11.27 13.78 10.87
N PRO A 229 9.93 13.85 11.01
CA PRO A 229 9.03 12.82 10.52
C PRO A 229 8.98 12.85 8.98
N MET A 230 9.30 11.72 8.36
CA MET A 230 9.25 11.51 6.91
C MET A 230 8.95 10.04 6.60
N ARG A 231 8.42 9.76 5.41
CA ARG A 231 8.23 8.38 4.94
C ARG A 231 9.56 7.86 4.37
N LEU A 232 10.07 6.78 4.96
CA LEU A 232 11.26 6.08 4.48
C LEU A 232 10.83 4.77 3.83
N SER A 233 11.40 4.43 2.68
CA SER A 233 11.25 3.09 2.12
C SER A 233 11.85 2.05 3.07
N THR A 234 11.33 0.83 3.08
CA THR A 234 11.91 -0.27 3.88
C THR A 234 13.37 -0.54 3.52
N ARG A 235 13.76 -0.28 2.27
CA ARG A 235 15.16 -0.34 1.78
C ARG A 235 16.08 0.63 2.50
N ILE A 236 15.58 1.80 2.92
CA ILE A 236 16.34 2.79 3.70
C ILE A 236 16.17 2.52 5.20
N ALA A 237 14.94 2.25 5.66
CA ALA A 237 14.63 2.12 7.08
C ALA A 237 15.41 0.98 7.74
N VAL A 238 15.51 -0.19 7.10
CA VAL A 238 16.24 -1.35 7.66
C VAL A 238 17.72 -1.04 7.94
N PRO A 239 18.55 -0.68 6.93
CA PRO A 239 19.95 -0.37 7.18
C PRO A 239 20.11 0.84 8.13
N LEU A 240 19.24 1.85 8.04
CA LEU A 240 19.26 3.00 8.94
C LEU A 240 19.06 2.59 10.41
N GLY A 241 18.06 1.75 10.67
CA GLY A 241 17.77 1.25 12.02
C GLY A 241 18.89 0.37 12.57
N LEU A 242 19.57 -0.42 11.71
CA LEU A 242 20.74 -1.20 12.10
C LEU A 242 21.95 -0.34 12.45
N ILE A 243 22.18 0.74 11.69
CA ILE A 243 23.23 1.72 12.00
C ILE A 243 22.96 2.38 13.36
N VAL A 244 21.75 2.89 13.57
CA VAL A 244 21.36 3.51 14.85
C VAL A 244 21.51 2.51 15.99
N ASN A 245 21.06 1.27 15.79
CA ASN A 245 21.16 0.22 16.80
C ASN A 245 22.61 -0.05 17.23
N GLU A 246 23.53 -0.19 16.27
CA GLU A 246 24.94 -0.42 16.56
C GLU A 246 25.62 0.80 17.21
N LEU A 247 25.37 2.01 16.70
CA LEU A 247 25.99 3.23 17.22
C LEU A 247 25.52 3.52 18.66
N VAL A 248 24.21 3.47 18.91
CA VAL A 248 23.65 3.69 20.25
C VAL A 248 24.12 2.60 21.22
N THR A 249 24.12 1.33 20.79
CA THR A 249 24.64 0.23 21.64
C THR A 249 26.11 0.44 22.00
N ASN A 250 26.93 0.92 21.06
CA ASN A 250 28.35 1.20 21.33
C ASN A 250 28.51 2.35 22.32
N SER A 251 27.77 3.44 22.16
CA SER A 251 27.81 4.55 23.11
C SER A 251 27.42 4.09 24.52
N LEU A 252 26.32 3.34 24.65
CA LEU A 252 25.84 2.83 25.95
C LEU A 252 26.83 1.87 26.63
N LYS A 253 27.60 1.10 25.87
CA LYS A 253 28.59 0.13 26.40
C LYS A 253 29.95 0.73 26.69
N TYR A 254 30.38 1.73 25.92
CA TYR A 254 31.79 2.13 25.87
C TYR A 254 32.02 3.63 26.10
N ALA A 255 31.04 4.50 25.88
CA ALA A 255 31.23 5.94 26.03
C ALA A 255 31.17 6.40 27.49
N PHE A 256 30.49 5.65 28.37
CA PHE A 256 30.24 6.06 29.76
C PHE A 256 30.78 5.03 30.75
N ALA A 257 31.65 5.47 31.66
CA ALA A 257 32.05 4.67 32.81
C ALA A 257 30.86 4.36 33.75
N GLU A 258 31.03 3.40 34.65
CA GLU A 258 30.03 3.08 35.67
C GLU A 258 29.74 4.32 36.54
N ASN A 259 28.46 4.63 36.75
CA ASN A 259 27.97 5.78 37.54
C ASN A 259 28.27 7.17 36.96
N VAL A 260 28.68 7.25 35.69
CA VAL A 260 28.79 8.52 34.98
C VAL A 260 27.54 8.72 34.14
N SER A 261 26.77 9.75 34.48
CA SER A 261 25.61 10.16 33.69
C SER A 261 26.03 10.81 32.38
N GLY A 262 25.20 10.64 31.36
CA GLY A 262 25.46 11.21 30.04
C GLY A 262 24.23 11.13 29.13
N THR A 263 24.39 11.65 27.92
CA THR A 263 23.35 11.73 26.91
C THR A 263 23.83 11.18 25.57
N VAL A 264 23.03 10.28 24.99
CA VAL A 264 23.16 9.85 23.60
C VAL A 264 22.04 10.52 22.80
N THR A 265 22.40 11.33 21.80
CA THR A 265 21.45 12.00 20.92
C THR A 265 21.46 11.34 19.54
N VAL A 266 20.29 10.96 19.04
CA VAL A 266 20.08 10.46 17.67
C VAL A 266 19.27 11.50 16.91
N THR A 267 19.85 12.08 15.86
CA THR A 267 19.21 13.09 15.02
C THR A 267 19.06 12.57 13.60
N LEU A 268 17.88 12.72 13.01
CA LEU A 268 17.65 12.48 11.59
C LEU A 268 16.90 13.67 11.00
N ASP A 269 17.47 14.27 9.96
CA ASP A 269 16.90 15.46 9.32
C ASP A 269 17.18 15.49 7.81
N HIS A 270 16.54 16.41 7.10
CA HIS A 270 16.89 16.75 5.72
C HIS A 270 18.25 17.48 5.67
N ASP A 271 19.05 17.20 4.64
CA ASP A 271 20.36 17.85 4.44
C ASP A 271 20.38 18.74 3.19
N THR A 272 19.96 18.18 2.05
CA THR A 272 19.82 18.85 0.75
C THR A 272 18.52 18.40 0.08
N PRO A 273 18.06 19.01 -1.02
CA PRO A 273 16.94 18.47 -1.80
C PRO A 273 17.22 16.99 -2.15
N GLY A 274 16.38 16.08 -1.65
CA GLY A 274 16.55 14.63 -1.83
C GLY A 274 17.65 13.98 -1.01
N GLY A 275 18.26 14.66 -0.03
CA GLY A 275 19.30 14.12 0.85
C GLY A 275 18.90 14.13 2.33
N LEU A 276 19.31 13.10 3.06
CA LEU A 276 19.10 12.93 4.50
C LEU A 276 20.43 12.94 5.24
N ARG A 277 20.39 13.40 6.50
CA ARG A 277 21.50 13.36 7.44
C ARG A 277 21.09 12.65 8.71
N LEU A 278 21.78 11.57 9.04
CA LEU A 278 21.78 10.95 10.35
C LEU A 278 22.99 11.45 11.15
N GLU A 279 22.78 11.80 12.40
CA GLU A 279 23.84 12.07 13.37
C GLU A 279 23.56 11.29 14.66
N VAL A 280 24.54 10.55 15.16
CA VAL A 280 24.51 9.94 16.50
C VAL A 280 25.66 10.51 17.30
N ARG A 281 25.35 11.12 18.44
CA ARG A 281 26.29 11.80 19.31
C ARG A 281 26.19 11.25 20.73
N ASP A 282 27.32 10.96 21.35
CA ASP A 282 27.43 10.83 22.81
C ASP A 282 28.30 11.95 23.38
N ASP A 283 28.12 12.25 24.67
CA ASP A 283 28.91 13.20 25.45
C ASP A 283 29.87 12.47 26.43
N GLY A 284 30.25 11.25 26.09
CA GLY A 284 31.10 10.39 26.90
C GLY A 284 32.60 10.67 26.77
N GLN A 285 33.42 9.68 27.10
CA GLN A 285 34.88 9.80 27.12
C GLN A 285 35.56 9.79 25.72
N GLY A 286 34.78 9.60 24.65
CA GLY A 286 35.28 9.41 23.29
C GLY A 286 35.84 8.00 23.03
N LEU A 287 36.25 7.75 21.78
CA LEU A 287 36.88 6.50 21.36
C LEU A 287 38.30 6.34 21.93
N ASP A 288 38.58 5.16 22.48
CA ASP A 288 39.93 4.78 22.91
C ASP A 288 40.89 4.72 21.70
N PRO A 289 42.04 5.41 21.71
CA PRO A 289 43.05 5.31 20.65
C PRO A 289 43.64 3.90 20.50
N ARG A 290 43.45 3.00 21.48
CA ARG A 290 43.77 1.57 21.38
C ARG A 290 42.49 0.75 21.18
N PRO A 291 42.15 0.34 19.94
CA PRO A 291 40.93 -0.40 19.68
C PRO A 291 40.96 -1.77 20.39
N ARG A 292 39.90 -2.08 21.15
CA ARG A 292 39.66 -3.43 21.70
C ARG A 292 39.36 -4.41 20.55
N SER A 293 39.69 -5.70 20.71
CA SER A 293 39.42 -6.74 19.69
C SER A 293 37.94 -6.79 19.23
N ASP A 294 37.02 -6.35 20.09
CA ASP A 294 35.57 -6.31 19.85
C ASP A 294 35.07 -5.04 19.10
N SER A 295 35.84 -3.95 19.03
CA SER A 295 35.36 -2.67 18.48
C SER A 295 35.34 -2.59 16.94
N GLY A 296 36.08 -3.47 16.25
CA GLY A 296 36.26 -3.40 14.80
C GLY A 296 35.08 -3.90 13.96
N ILE A 297 34.27 -4.83 14.48
CA ILE A 297 33.17 -5.44 13.69
C ILE A 297 31.96 -4.50 13.61
N GLY A 298 31.63 -3.78 14.69
CA GLY A 298 30.53 -2.80 14.68
C GLY A 298 30.76 -1.67 13.67
N GLN A 299 31.97 -1.12 13.64
CA GLN A 299 32.35 -0.09 12.66
C GLN A 299 32.29 -0.60 11.21
N LYS A 300 32.72 -1.85 10.96
CA LYS A 300 32.60 -2.48 9.63
C LYS A 300 31.14 -2.62 9.18
N LEU A 301 30.22 -2.98 10.09
CA LEU A 301 28.80 -3.06 9.78
C LEU A 301 28.17 -1.70 9.52
N VAL A 302 28.45 -0.71 10.37
CA VAL A 302 27.99 0.67 10.16
C VAL A 302 28.42 1.16 8.78
N ARG A 303 29.68 0.91 8.39
CA ARG A 303 30.18 1.28 7.08
C ARG A 303 29.51 0.52 5.94
N ALA A 304 29.30 -0.79 6.07
CA ALA A 304 28.61 -1.59 5.07
C ALA A 304 27.16 -1.12 4.83
N PHE A 305 26.40 -0.86 5.90
CA PHE A 305 25.03 -0.36 5.79
C PHE A 305 24.99 1.10 5.31
N ALA A 306 25.96 1.93 5.70
CA ALA A 306 26.09 3.28 5.16
C ALA A 306 26.35 3.28 3.65
N THR A 307 27.23 2.39 3.17
CA THR A 307 27.46 2.20 1.73
C THR A 307 26.20 1.72 1.01
N GLN A 308 25.42 0.82 1.63
CA GLN A 308 24.13 0.39 1.08
C GLN A 308 23.13 1.55 0.95
N LEU A 309 23.17 2.52 1.86
CA LEU A 309 22.40 3.76 1.77
C LEU A 309 22.97 4.76 0.75
N GLY A 310 24.14 4.50 0.16
CA GLY A 310 24.82 5.44 -0.73
C GLY A 310 25.54 6.57 0.02
N GLY A 311 25.87 6.38 1.30
CA GLY A 311 26.59 7.34 2.13
C GLY A 311 27.94 6.82 2.63
N ASP A 312 28.76 7.74 3.16
CA ASP A 312 30.02 7.41 3.85
C ASP A 312 30.00 8.06 5.25
N PRO A 313 30.14 7.27 6.33
CA PRO A 313 30.04 7.80 7.68
C PRO A 313 31.34 8.51 8.08
N VAL A 314 31.21 9.70 8.65
CA VAL A 314 32.32 10.48 9.21
C VAL A 314 32.25 10.41 10.72
N ILE A 315 33.38 10.08 11.35
CA ILE A 315 33.51 9.95 12.80
C ILE A 315 34.40 11.07 13.32
N ASP A 316 33.92 11.78 14.33
CA ASP A 316 34.64 12.80 15.08
C ASP A 316 34.60 12.41 16.56
N SER A 317 35.75 12.37 17.24
CA SER A 317 35.87 11.82 18.59
C SER A 317 36.92 12.56 19.40
N GLY A 318 36.60 12.89 20.65
CA GLY A 318 37.53 13.55 21.56
C GLY A 318 37.08 13.53 23.03
N PRO A 319 37.73 14.32 23.90
CA PRO A 319 37.48 14.35 25.36
C PRO A 319 36.08 14.83 25.79
N GLY A 320 35.18 15.11 24.84
CA GLY A 320 33.80 15.51 25.08
C GLY A 320 32.78 14.66 24.31
N GLY A 321 33.18 13.45 23.93
CA GLY A 321 32.32 12.43 23.32
C GLY A 321 32.64 12.11 21.86
N THR A 322 31.76 11.29 21.27
CA THR A 322 31.86 10.83 19.89
C THR A 322 30.67 11.33 19.08
N VAL A 323 30.91 11.78 17.85
CA VAL A 323 29.88 12.11 16.87
C VAL A 323 30.10 11.30 15.60
N VAL A 324 29.08 10.56 15.18
CA VAL A 324 29.05 9.86 13.89
C VAL A 324 28.00 10.52 13.01
N ARG A 325 28.41 10.98 11.83
CA ARG A 325 27.54 11.63 10.84
C ARG A 325 27.49 10.82 9.56
N LEU A 326 26.29 10.63 9.03
CA LEU A 326 26.07 9.96 7.75
C LEU A 326 25.13 10.79 6.90
N ARG A 327 25.55 11.09 5.67
CA ARG A 327 24.72 11.72 4.64
C ARG A 327 24.41 10.70 3.55
N PHE A 328 23.15 10.64 3.11
CA PHE A 328 22.70 9.66 2.13
C PHE A 328 21.44 10.16 1.38
N PRO A 329 21.20 9.72 0.15
CA PRO A 329 20.00 10.09 -0.62
C PRO A 329 18.70 9.53 -0.02
N ASN A 330 17.61 10.29 -0.15
CA ASN A 330 16.24 9.84 0.04
C ASN A 330 15.69 9.33 -1.29
N ALA A 331 16.08 8.11 -1.67
CA ALA A 331 15.67 7.45 -2.91
C ALA A 331 14.48 6.50 -2.70
#